data_AF-A0A8T7CDV6-F1
#
_entry.id   AF-A0A8T7CDV6-F1
#
_cell.length_a   1.000
_cell.length_b   1.000
_cell.length_c   1.000
_cell.angle_alpha   90.00
_cell.angle_beta   90.00
_cell.angle_gamma   90.00
#
_symmetry.space_group_name_H-M   'P 1'
#
loop_
_entity.id
_entity.type
_entity.pdbx_description
1 polymer ?
#
loop_
_entity_poly.entity_id
_entity_poly.type
_entity_poly.pdbx_seq_one_letter_code
_entity_poly.pdbx_strand_id
1 'polypeptide(L)'
;MSRILLQFILLVLALAAGIAQAQTLYRLAAEATFKKTCMAPCRCPDYGEEITVRGTFELGDAMPGDVFDFREISALYWTLSDLDNPLQTITGSGVYKVTNFGQKPLQELQLELSFDGGPPVHFFSDAVPLGSKGPEIDIKVSRNGFHCYDTIIRVIAAPVPPAEITPYMLNDNSTFQQGCFDPCDCILEEPRPMTG
;
A
#
# COMPACT_ATOMS: atom_id res chain seq x y z
N MET A 1 -50.72 -21.52 13.70
CA MET A 1 -49.38 -21.76 13.12
C MET A 1 -48.82 -20.53 12.39
N SER A 2 -49.04 -19.29 12.88
CA SER A 2 -48.75 -18.07 12.10
C SER A 2 -48.24 -16.90 12.97
N ARG A 3 -47.35 -17.19 13.94
CA ARG A 3 -46.67 -16.13 14.73
C ARG A 3 -45.21 -16.47 15.04
N ILE A 4 -44.89 -17.76 15.17
CA ILE A 4 -43.54 -18.23 15.51
C ILE A 4 -42.58 -18.13 14.31
N LEU A 5 -43.07 -18.30 13.08
CA LEU A 5 -42.22 -18.20 11.87
C LEU A 5 -41.80 -16.75 11.54
N LEU A 6 -42.58 -15.75 11.95
CA LEU A 6 -42.30 -14.34 11.65
C LEU A 6 -41.24 -13.73 12.59
N GLN A 7 -41.08 -14.29 13.79
CA GLN A 7 -40.06 -13.83 14.75
C GLN A 7 -38.66 -14.35 14.43
N PHE A 8 -38.54 -15.51 13.76
CA PHE A 8 -37.23 -16.04 13.36
C PHE A 8 -36.63 -15.31 12.15
N ILE A 9 -37.45 -14.72 11.27
CA ILE A 9 -36.95 -14.01 10.08
C ILE A 9 -36.36 -12.64 10.44
N LEU A 10 -36.81 -12.01 11.53
CA LEU A 10 -36.30 -10.71 11.97
C LEU A 10 -34.98 -10.78 12.75
N LEU A 11 -34.57 -11.96 13.26
CA LEU A 11 -33.34 -12.10 14.05
C LEU A 11 -32.08 -12.33 13.20
N VAL A 12 -32.23 -12.71 11.93
CA VAL A 12 -31.08 -13.05 11.04
C VAL A 12 -30.54 -11.83 10.27
N LEU A 13 -31.27 -10.72 10.22
CA LEU A 13 -30.88 -9.52 9.44
C LEU A 13 -29.97 -8.52 10.18
N ALA A 14 -29.56 -8.78 11.42
CA ALA A 14 -28.87 -7.81 12.27
C ALA A 14 -27.34 -7.98 12.40
N LEU A 15 -26.70 -8.92 11.68
CA LEU A 15 -25.28 -9.26 11.91
C LEU A 15 -24.31 -8.88 10.76
N ALA A 16 -24.76 -8.16 9.74
CA ALA A 16 -23.87 -7.66 8.68
C ALA A 16 -23.62 -6.14 8.78
N ALA A 17 -23.63 -5.57 9.98
CA ALA A 17 -22.95 -4.30 10.19
C ALA A 17 -21.45 -4.61 10.11
N GLY A 18 -20.88 -4.47 8.91
CA GLY A 18 -19.44 -4.55 8.70
C GLY A 18 -18.76 -3.62 9.68
N ILE A 19 -17.96 -4.18 10.58
CA ILE A 19 -17.10 -3.39 11.45
C ILE A 19 -16.08 -2.76 10.51
N ALA A 20 -16.23 -1.47 10.22
CA ALA A 20 -15.15 -0.71 9.58
C ALA A 20 -13.97 -0.75 10.56
N GLN A 21 -12.96 -1.56 10.25
CA GLN A 21 -11.71 -1.59 11.00
C GLN A 21 -11.09 -0.19 10.94
N ALA A 22 -10.59 0.30 12.08
CA ALA A 22 -9.92 1.58 12.08
C ALA A 22 -8.62 1.42 11.28
N GLN A 23 -8.46 2.26 10.27
CA GLN A 23 -7.28 2.30 9.42
C GLN A 23 -6.54 3.60 9.68
N THR A 24 -5.23 3.49 9.88
CA THR A 24 -4.35 4.65 10.01
C THR A 24 -3.68 4.90 8.68
N LEU A 25 -3.82 6.11 8.13
CA LEU A 25 -3.13 6.51 6.92
C LEU A 25 -1.64 6.73 7.22
N TYR A 26 -0.78 6.05 6.46
CA TYR A 26 0.67 6.22 6.48
C TYR A 26 1.14 6.89 5.19
N ARG A 27 2.14 7.76 5.31
CA ARG A 27 2.77 8.44 4.17
C ARG A 27 4.24 8.08 4.11
N LEU A 28 4.72 7.81 2.89
CA LEU A 28 6.14 7.59 2.65
C LEU A 28 6.94 8.88 2.91
N ALA A 29 8.06 8.75 3.61
CA ALA A 29 9.03 9.81 3.79
C ALA A 29 9.79 10.08 2.47
N ALA A 30 10.47 11.23 2.37
CA ALA A 30 11.21 11.60 1.16
C ALA A 30 12.42 10.68 0.90
N GLU A 31 12.86 9.97 1.93
CA GLU A 31 13.99 9.04 1.92
C GLU A 31 13.57 7.60 1.59
N ALA A 32 12.29 7.35 1.32
CA ALA A 32 11.81 6.07 0.79
C ALA A 32 12.27 5.90 -0.67
N THR A 33 12.82 4.73 -0.99
CA THR A 33 13.52 4.52 -2.26
C THR A 33 13.21 3.20 -2.93
N PHE A 34 13.39 3.17 -4.25
CA PHE A 34 13.26 2.02 -5.13
C PHE A 34 14.57 1.85 -5.90
N LYS A 35 15.08 0.62 -5.97
CA LYS A 35 16.30 0.33 -6.71
C LYS A 35 16.22 -1.06 -7.34
N LYS A 36 16.53 -1.15 -8.63
CA LYS A 36 16.89 -2.43 -9.27
C LYS A 36 18.39 -2.63 -9.10
N THR A 37 18.84 -3.76 -8.59
CA THR A 37 20.27 -3.94 -8.29
C THR A 37 20.75 -5.33 -8.65
N CYS A 38 22.08 -5.50 -8.69
CA CYS A 38 22.72 -6.79 -8.67
C CYS A 38 23.60 -6.91 -7.42
N MET A 39 23.33 -7.93 -6.62
CA MET A 39 24.08 -8.26 -5.41
C MET A 39 24.85 -9.58 -5.57
N ALA A 40 25.76 -9.85 -4.63
CA ALA A 40 26.40 -11.15 -4.52
C ALA A 40 25.35 -12.28 -4.49
N PRO A 41 25.65 -13.49 -5.00
CA PRO A 41 26.93 -13.95 -5.58
C PRO A 41 27.09 -13.72 -7.10
N CYS A 42 26.14 -13.06 -7.78
CA CYS A 42 26.10 -13.03 -9.24
C CYS A 42 27.20 -12.21 -9.94
N ARG A 43 27.98 -11.40 -9.19
CA ARG A 43 29.14 -10.62 -9.71
C ARG A 43 28.83 -9.82 -10.99
N CYS A 44 27.61 -9.30 -11.14
CA CYS A 44 27.28 -8.33 -12.16
C CYS A 44 27.57 -6.91 -11.66
N PRO A 45 27.82 -5.94 -12.57
CA PRO A 45 27.85 -4.54 -12.18
C PRO A 45 26.47 -4.11 -11.66
N ASP A 46 26.46 -3.20 -10.70
CA ASP A 46 25.23 -2.58 -10.20
C ASP A 46 24.81 -1.48 -11.19
N TYR A 47 23.60 -1.57 -11.72
CA TYR A 47 23.14 -0.72 -12.83
C TYR A 47 21.91 0.14 -12.47
N GLY A 48 21.31 -0.05 -11.29
CA GLY A 48 20.15 0.77 -10.94
C GLY A 48 20.53 1.99 -10.14
N GLU A 49 20.01 3.12 -10.59
CA GLU A 49 19.89 4.30 -9.76
C GLU A 49 18.84 4.07 -8.67
N GLU A 50 19.06 4.73 -7.54
CA GLU A 50 18.11 4.74 -6.44
C GLU A 50 17.12 5.90 -6.65
N ILE A 51 15.86 5.56 -6.90
CA ILE A 51 14.80 6.51 -7.24
C ILE A 51 13.91 6.70 -6.02
N THR A 52 13.44 7.93 -5.78
CA THR A 52 12.50 8.20 -4.68
C THR A 52 11.13 7.60 -4.96
N VAL A 53 10.56 6.96 -3.94
CA VAL A 53 9.17 6.49 -3.95
C VAL A 53 8.34 7.45 -3.11
N ARG A 54 7.17 7.84 -3.63
CA ARG A 54 6.22 8.69 -2.92
C ARG A 54 4.86 8.01 -2.88
N GLY A 55 4.08 8.30 -1.86
CA GLY A 55 2.70 7.84 -1.78
C GLY A 55 2.26 7.52 -0.36
N THR A 56 1.14 6.81 -0.28
CA THR A 56 0.48 6.46 0.97
C THR A 56 0.00 5.02 0.96
N PHE A 57 -0.32 4.52 2.14
CA PHE A 57 -1.05 3.28 2.35
C PHE A 57 -1.80 3.36 3.67
N GLU A 58 -2.77 2.49 3.86
CA GLU A 58 -3.48 2.35 5.13
C GLU A 58 -2.94 1.16 5.90
N LEU A 59 -2.77 1.34 7.20
CA LEU A 59 -2.40 0.28 8.12
C LEU A 59 -3.58 -0.01 9.06
N GLY A 60 -4.07 -1.24 9.03
CA GLY A 60 -5.15 -1.69 9.88
C GLY A 60 -4.78 -1.81 11.35
N ASP A 61 -5.80 -2.03 12.16
CA ASP A 61 -5.65 -2.38 13.57
C ASP A 61 -4.79 -3.64 13.75
N ALA A 62 -4.06 -3.69 14.87
CA ALA A 62 -3.31 -4.88 15.22
C ALA A 62 -4.26 -6.03 15.53
N MET A 63 -4.08 -7.13 14.80
CA MET A 63 -4.60 -8.44 15.13
C MET A 63 -3.55 -9.12 16.01
N PRO A 64 -3.82 -9.31 17.31
CA PRO A 64 -2.85 -9.92 18.21
C PRO A 64 -2.58 -11.36 17.83
N GLY A 65 -1.32 -11.77 17.87
CA GLY A 65 -0.91 -13.17 17.76
C GLY A 65 0.02 -13.56 18.90
N ASP A 66 0.33 -14.86 19.00
CA ASP A 66 1.12 -15.38 20.13
C ASP A 66 2.56 -14.83 20.17
N VAL A 67 3.16 -14.63 19.00
CA VAL A 67 4.54 -14.14 18.84
C VAL A 67 4.58 -12.80 18.11
N PHE A 68 3.73 -12.63 17.09
CA PHE A 68 3.66 -11.43 16.27
C PHE A 68 2.25 -10.83 16.34
N ASP A 69 2.19 -9.51 16.42
CA ASP A 69 1.00 -8.75 16.06
C ASP A 69 1.01 -8.51 14.55
N PHE A 70 -0.14 -8.69 13.91
CA PHE A 70 -0.31 -8.55 12.47
C PHE A 70 -1.14 -7.32 12.15
N ARG A 71 -0.79 -6.61 11.09
CA ARG A 71 -1.56 -5.48 10.56
C ARG A 71 -1.66 -5.60 9.06
N GLU A 72 -2.88 -5.46 8.55
CA GLU A 72 -3.12 -5.42 7.11
C GLU A 72 -2.65 -4.08 6.53
N ILE A 73 -2.08 -4.13 5.33
CA ILE A 73 -1.81 -2.98 4.50
C ILE A 73 -2.81 -2.96 3.34
N SER A 74 -3.57 -1.88 3.24
CA SER A 74 -4.58 -1.64 2.20
C SER A 74 -4.38 -0.28 1.55
N ALA A 75 -5.17 0.00 0.51
CA ALA A 75 -5.18 1.29 -0.20
C ALA A 75 -3.76 1.82 -0.55
N LEU A 76 -2.84 0.91 -0.86
CA LEU A 76 -1.47 1.27 -1.21
C LEU A 76 -1.46 1.89 -2.59
N TYR A 77 -1.02 3.14 -2.67
CA TYR A 77 -0.82 3.85 -3.91
C TYR A 77 0.47 4.65 -3.83
N TRP A 78 1.50 4.14 -4.52
CA TRP A 78 2.80 4.76 -4.62
C TRP A 78 3.11 5.14 -6.07
N THR A 79 4.05 6.05 -6.23
CA THR A 79 4.53 6.52 -7.51
C THR A 79 6.05 6.58 -7.51
N LEU A 80 6.63 6.14 -8.62
CA LEU A 80 8.04 6.36 -8.95
C LEU A 80 8.12 7.51 -9.94
N SER A 81 8.83 8.57 -9.55
CA SER A 81 9.13 9.68 -10.43
C SER A 81 10.64 9.73 -10.65
N ASP A 82 11.05 9.48 -11.89
CA ASP A 82 12.41 9.65 -12.37
C ASP A 82 12.38 10.72 -13.46
N LEU A 83 13.43 11.55 -13.55
CA LEU A 83 13.46 12.73 -14.42
C LEU A 83 13.29 12.38 -15.91
N ASP A 84 13.71 11.18 -16.29
CA ASP A 84 13.75 10.74 -17.68
C ASP A 84 12.65 9.75 -18.06
N ASN A 85 11.81 9.33 -17.11
CA ASN A 85 10.81 8.28 -17.33
C ASN A 85 9.37 8.74 -16.98
N PRO A 86 8.36 8.19 -17.67
CA PRO A 86 6.97 8.42 -17.31
C PRO A 86 6.71 7.96 -15.87
N LEU A 87 5.83 8.69 -15.17
CA LEU A 87 5.41 8.37 -13.81
C LEU A 87 4.89 6.93 -13.77
N GLN A 88 5.59 6.04 -13.05
CA GLN A 88 5.15 4.68 -12.83
C GLN A 88 4.32 4.61 -11.56
N THR A 89 3.17 3.96 -11.64
CA THR A 89 2.25 3.74 -10.52
C THR A 89 2.48 2.36 -9.92
N ILE A 90 2.41 2.30 -8.59
CA ILE A 90 2.50 1.07 -7.83
C ILE A 90 1.27 0.99 -6.94
N THR A 91 0.48 -0.07 -7.10
CA THR A 91 -0.66 -0.37 -6.22
C THR A 91 -0.44 -1.70 -5.54
N GLY A 92 -1.14 -1.97 -4.44
CA GLY A 92 -0.96 -3.25 -3.78
C GLY A 92 -1.65 -3.39 -2.44
N SER A 93 -1.24 -4.44 -1.75
CA SER A 93 -1.66 -4.77 -0.39
C SER A 93 -0.53 -5.50 0.32
N GLY A 94 -0.67 -5.78 1.61
CA GLY A 94 0.34 -6.53 2.31
C GLY A 94 0.02 -6.79 3.77
N VAL A 95 1.05 -7.28 4.48
CA VAL A 95 0.99 -7.58 5.90
C VAL A 95 2.25 -7.04 6.56
N TYR A 96 2.06 -6.21 7.58
CA TYR A 96 3.09 -5.75 8.48
C TYR A 96 3.01 -6.54 9.79
N LYS A 97 4.15 -7.02 10.29
CA LYS A 97 4.21 -7.78 11.54
C LYS A 97 5.17 -7.11 12.49
N VAL A 98 4.82 -7.09 13.77
CA VAL A 98 5.69 -6.62 14.84
C VAL A 98 5.71 -7.68 15.94
N THR A 99 6.90 -7.97 16.47
CA THR A 99 7.02 -8.75 17.70
C THR A 99 7.76 -7.93 18.74
N ASN A 100 7.22 -7.95 19.96
CA ASN A 100 7.88 -7.42 21.15
C ASN A 100 8.57 -8.53 21.96
N PHE A 101 8.62 -9.75 21.41
CA PHE A 101 9.21 -10.90 22.06
C PHE A 101 10.75 -10.85 21.96
N GLY A 102 11.43 -10.87 23.11
CA GLY A 102 12.89 -10.81 23.19
C GLY A 102 13.43 -9.47 23.70
N GLN A 103 14.75 -9.25 23.57
CA GLN A 103 15.41 -8.06 24.11
C GLN A 103 15.16 -6.79 23.28
N LYS A 104 14.81 -6.94 22.00
CA LYS A 104 14.55 -5.84 21.08
C LYS A 104 13.34 -6.19 20.21
N PRO A 105 12.38 -5.27 20.03
CA PRO A 105 11.27 -5.51 19.12
C PRO A 105 11.78 -5.67 17.68
N LEU A 106 11.15 -6.56 16.93
CA LEU A 106 11.41 -6.81 15.51
C LEU A 106 10.17 -6.49 14.68
N GLN A 107 10.40 -6.18 13.41
CA GLN A 107 9.37 -5.94 12.40
C GLN A 107 9.67 -6.73 11.13
N GLU A 108 8.60 -7.11 10.44
CA GLU A 108 8.63 -7.76 9.13
C GLU A 108 7.57 -7.13 8.22
N LEU A 109 7.86 -7.08 6.92
CA LEU A 109 6.94 -6.55 5.92
C LEU A 109 6.85 -7.49 4.72
N GLN A 110 5.63 -7.78 4.30
CA GLN A 110 5.31 -8.50 3.07
C GLN A 110 4.33 -7.68 2.25
N LEU A 111 4.58 -7.55 0.95
CA LEU A 111 3.77 -6.76 0.03
C LEU A 111 3.51 -7.55 -1.26
N GLU A 112 2.32 -7.39 -1.81
CA GLU A 112 1.98 -7.79 -3.17
C GLU A 112 1.76 -6.52 -3.99
N LEU A 113 2.70 -6.23 -4.90
CA LEU A 113 2.76 -4.95 -5.62
C LEU A 113 2.52 -5.13 -7.13
N SER A 114 1.57 -4.38 -7.66
CA SER A 114 1.30 -4.25 -9.09
C SER A 114 1.91 -2.96 -9.62
N PHE A 115 2.70 -3.07 -10.70
CA PHE A 115 3.31 -1.94 -11.39
C PHE A 115 2.49 -1.63 -12.65
N ASP A 116 1.97 -0.41 -12.76
CA ASP A 116 1.15 0.07 -13.88
C ASP A 116 -0.02 -0.87 -14.24
N GLY A 117 -0.65 -1.45 -13.22
CA GLY A 117 -1.77 -2.39 -13.38
C GLY A 117 -1.37 -3.79 -13.86
N GLY A 118 -0.08 -4.09 -13.93
CA GLY A 118 0.44 -5.42 -14.25
C GLY A 118 0.16 -6.47 -13.15
N PRO A 119 0.54 -7.73 -13.36
CA PRO A 119 0.38 -8.77 -12.35
C PRO A 119 1.09 -8.42 -11.04
N PRO A 120 0.49 -8.72 -9.86
CA PRO A 120 1.14 -8.52 -8.58
C PRO A 120 2.47 -9.30 -8.48
N VAL A 121 3.44 -8.67 -7.85
CA VAL A 121 4.76 -9.21 -7.55
C VAL A 121 4.97 -9.17 -6.05
N HIS A 122 5.38 -10.31 -5.48
CA HIS A 122 5.66 -10.44 -4.07
C HIS A 122 6.99 -9.75 -3.69
N PHE A 123 6.96 -9.02 -2.58
CA PHE A 123 8.12 -8.45 -1.91
C PHE A 123 8.08 -8.79 -0.43
N PHE A 124 9.25 -9.07 0.15
CA PHE A 124 9.36 -9.40 1.57
C PHE A 124 10.66 -8.89 2.18
N SER A 125 10.62 -8.71 3.51
CA SER A 125 11.80 -8.46 4.33
C SER A 125 12.14 -9.66 5.19
N ASP A 126 13.35 -9.67 5.74
CA ASP A 126 13.65 -10.44 6.95
C ASP A 126 13.06 -9.73 8.19
N ALA A 127 13.12 -10.40 9.35
CA ALA A 127 12.86 -9.79 10.63
C ALA A 127 14.00 -8.83 11.00
N VAL A 128 13.70 -7.53 11.05
CA VAL A 128 14.68 -6.49 11.38
C VAL A 128 14.28 -5.74 12.65
N PRO A 129 15.22 -5.11 13.37
CA PRO A 129 14.88 -4.30 14.53
C PRO A 129 13.83 -3.23 14.21
N LEU A 130 12.85 -3.08 15.10
CA LEU A 130 11.93 -1.95 15.08
C LEU A 130 12.71 -0.67 15.45
N GLY A 131 12.54 0.38 14.66
CA GLY A 131 13.22 1.66 14.87
C GLY A 131 12.90 2.29 16.23
N SER A 132 13.75 3.21 16.69
CA SER A 132 13.59 3.87 18.01
C SER A 132 12.63 5.06 18.00
N LYS A 133 12.18 5.50 16.82
CA LYS A 133 11.20 6.58 16.66
C LYS A 133 9.84 5.92 16.45
N GLY A 134 8.92 6.10 17.39
CA GLY A 134 7.59 5.48 17.30
C GLY A 134 6.80 5.94 16.07
N PRO A 135 5.60 5.39 15.87
CA PRO A 135 5.31 4.19 15.06
C PRO A 135 5.80 4.28 13.59
N GLU A 136 7.05 4.70 13.38
CA GLU A 136 7.68 4.80 12.07
C GLU A 136 8.07 3.40 11.57
N ILE A 137 7.77 3.13 10.31
CA ILE A 137 8.26 1.95 9.59
C ILE A 137 9.52 2.38 8.85
N ASP A 138 10.64 1.69 9.05
CA ASP A 138 11.85 1.80 8.24
C ASP A 138 12.36 0.38 8.00
N ILE A 139 12.09 -0.13 6.80
CA ILE A 139 12.38 -1.51 6.44
C ILE A 139 12.65 -1.63 4.94
N LYS A 140 13.57 -2.51 4.56
CA LYS A 140 13.79 -2.87 3.16
C LYS A 140 13.02 -4.14 2.85
N VAL A 141 12.30 -4.11 1.74
CA VAL A 141 11.70 -5.30 1.14
C VAL A 141 12.39 -5.59 -0.19
N SER A 142 12.45 -6.87 -0.52
CA SER A 142 13.11 -7.40 -1.70
C SER A 142 12.18 -8.32 -2.46
N ARG A 143 12.32 -8.38 -3.77
CA ARG A 143 11.61 -9.36 -4.60
C ARG A 143 12.28 -10.73 -4.52
N ASN A 144 13.61 -10.73 -4.47
CA ASN A 144 14.46 -11.92 -4.54
C ASN A 144 15.41 -12.00 -3.33
N GLY A 145 14.96 -11.62 -2.13
CA GLY A 145 15.69 -11.88 -0.88
C GLY A 145 17.07 -11.25 -0.76
N PHE A 146 17.37 -10.16 -1.46
CA PHE A 146 18.66 -9.45 -1.45
C PHE A 146 19.82 -10.23 -2.08
N HIS A 147 19.55 -11.03 -3.10
CA HIS A 147 20.58 -11.79 -3.81
C HIS A 147 20.47 -11.67 -5.32
N CYS A 148 21.64 -11.62 -5.99
CA CYS A 148 21.72 -11.53 -7.44
C CYS A 148 20.91 -10.34 -7.98
N TYR A 149 20.22 -10.50 -9.12
CA TYR A 149 19.34 -9.46 -9.65
C TYR A 149 18.11 -9.32 -8.78
N ASP A 150 17.93 -8.15 -8.18
CA ASP A 150 16.83 -7.89 -7.27
C ASP A 150 16.19 -6.52 -7.50
N THR A 151 14.98 -6.37 -7.00
CA THR A 151 14.29 -5.09 -6.86
C THR A 151 14.07 -4.87 -5.38
N ILE A 152 14.62 -3.77 -4.86
CA ILE A 152 14.59 -3.42 -3.45
C ILE A 152 13.78 -2.14 -3.29
N ILE A 153 12.90 -2.14 -2.31
CA ILE A 153 12.19 -0.95 -1.88
C ILE A 153 12.55 -0.70 -0.41
N ARG A 154 13.09 0.47 -0.11
CA ARG A 154 13.20 0.95 1.27
C ARG A 154 11.92 1.69 1.61
N VAL A 155 11.09 1.09 2.44
CA VAL A 155 9.85 1.65 2.94
C VAL A 155 10.15 2.42 4.21
N ILE A 156 10.04 3.75 4.12
CA ILE A 156 10.09 4.64 5.28
C ILE A 156 8.76 5.35 5.36
N ALA A 157 8.01 5.16 6.43
CA ALA A 157 6.66 5.69 6.54
C ALA A 157 6.30 6.06 7.98
N ALA A 158 5.51 7.11 8.12
CA ALA A 158 4.94 7.52 9.40
C ALA A 158 3.43 7.77 9.26
N PRO A 159 2.66 7.69 10.38
CA PRO A 159 1.26 8.06 10.37
C PRO A 159 1.08 9.51 9.92
N VAL A 160 0.08 9.74 9.07
CA VAL A 160 -0.36 11.09 8.73
C VAL A 160 -1.13 11.68 9.90
N PRO A 161 -0.74 12.87 10.41
CA PRO A 161 -1.50 13.54 11.45
C PRO A 161 -2.95 13.76 11.02
N PRO A 162 -3.96 13.51 11.88
CA PRO A 162 -5.37 13.71 11.51
C PRO A 162 -5.69 15.12 11.00
N ALA A 163 -4.96 16.14 11.48
CA ALA A 163 -5.12 17.51 11.04
C ALA A 163 -4.68 17.76 9.58
N GLU A 164 -3.88 16.87 9.00
CA GLU A 164 -3.48 16.92 7.58
C GLU A 164 -4.42 16.12 6.68
N ILE A 165 -5.36 15.35 7.24
CA ILE A 165 -6.30 14.52 6.47
C ILE A 165 -7.53 15.37 6.16
N THR A 166 -7.71 15.72 4.88
CA THR A 166 -8.93 16.36 4.38
C THR A 166 -9.70 15.35 3.54
N PRO A 167 -10.70 14.67 4.11
CA PRO A 167 -11.51 13.74 3.33
C PRO A 167 -12.28 14.51 2.26
N TYR A 168 -12.36 13.92 1.07
CA TYR A 168 -13.18 14.41 -0.03
C TYR A 168 -13.89 13.23 -0.66
N MET A 169 -15.00 13.50 -1.34
CA MET A 169 -15.72 12.53 -2.14
C MET A 169 -16.01 13.13 -3.50
N LEU A 170 -16.02 12.28 -4.52
CA LEU A 170 -16.58 12.66 -5.80
C LEU A 170 -18.09 12.80 -5.63
N ASN A 171 -18.65 13.89 -6.16
CA ASN A 171 -20.10 14.04 -6.23
C ASN A 171 -20.64 13.27 -7.45
N ASP A 172 -21.93 12.97 -7.46
CA ASP A 172 -22.59 12.19 -8.53
C ASP A 172 -22.49 12.83 -9.93
N ASN A 173 -22.13 14.11 -10.01
CA ASN A 173 -21.95 14.84 -11.27
C ASN A 173 -20.48 14.82 -11.75
N SER A 174 -19.58 14.11 -11.06
CA SER A 174 -18.17 14.02 -11.42
C SER A 174 -18.01 13.12 -12.65
N THR A 175 -17.41 13.64 -13.72
CA THR A 175 -17.24 12.91 -14.99
C THR A 175 -15.79 12.94 -15.47
N PHE A 176 -15.35 11.82 -16.03
CA PHE A 176 -14.11 11.69 -16.78
C PHE A 176 -14.38 11.82 -18.27
N GLN A 177 -13.63 12.70 -18.95
CA GLN A 177 -13.70 12.86 -20.40
C GLN A 177 -12.28 12.82 -20.97
N GLN A 178 -12.09 11.96 -21.97
CA GLN A 178 -10.82 11.83 -22.69
C GLN A 178 -11.00 12.32 -24.11
N GLY A 179 -10.02 13.07 -24.60
CA GLY A 179 -10.00 13.56 -25.97
C GLY A 179 -9.00 14.70 -26.12
N CYS A 180 -8.99 15.29 -27.31
CA CYS A 180 -8.16 16.43 -27.61
C CYS A 180 -9.02 17.68 -27.47
N PHE A 181 -8.59 18.58 -26.59
CA PHE A 181 -9.16 19.91 -26.51
C PHE A 181 -8.44 20.81 -27.52
N ASP A 182 -9.10 21.89 -27.95
CA ASP A 182 -8.56 22.84 -28.93
C ASP A 182 -7.08 23.16 -28.66
N PRO A 183 -6.20 23.12 -29.68
CA PRO A 183 -6.48 23.12 -31.13
C PRO A 183 -6.37 21.75 -31.83
N CYS A 184 -6.32 20.65 -31.09
CA CYS A 184 -6.25 19.32 -31.69
C CYS A 184 -7.68 18.76 -31.81
N ASP A 185 -8.26 18.73 -33.01
CA ASP A 185 -9.63 18.25 -33.27
C ASP A 185 -9.73 16.71 -33.35
N CYS A 186 -9.33 15.99 -32.30
CA CYS A 186 -9.69 14.58 -32.19
C CYS A 186 -11.03 14.41 -31.47
N ILE A 187 -11.75 13.31 -31.77
CA ILE A 187 -13.09 13.06 -31.20
C ILE A 187 -12.99 13.06 -29.67
N LEU A 188 -13.77 13.94 -29.02
CA LEU A 188 -14.01 13.87 -27.58
C LEU A 188 -14.87 12.64 -27.29
N GLU A 189 -14.40 11.77 -26.40
CA GLU A 189 -15.22 10.67 -25.90
C GLU A 189 -16.40 11.23 -25.09
N GLU A 190 -17.48 10.46 -24.99
CA GLU A 190 -18.60 10.81 -24.12
C GLU A 190 -18.16 10.85 -22.65
N PRO A 191 -18.63 11.82 -21.85
CA PRO A 191 -18.33 11.87 -20.42
C PRO A 191 -18.76 10.58 -19.72
N ARG A 192 -17.84 9.95 -19.00
CA ARG A 192 -18.09 8.75 -18.20
C ARG A 192 -18.22 9.14 -16.73
N PRO A 193 -19.20 8.60 -15.97
CA PRO A 193 -19.31 8.89 -14.55
C PRO A 193 -18.08 8.39 -13.80
N MET A 194 -17.59 9.17 -12.84
CA MET A 194 -16.51 8.78 -11.95
C MET A 194 -17.08 8.22 -10.65
N THR A 195 -16.47 7.14 -10.18
CA THR A 195 -16.73 6.57 -8.86
C THR A 195 -15.46 6.68 -8.02
N GLY A 196 -15.58 7.16 -6.78
CA GLY A 196 -14.47 7.33 -5.85
C GLY A 196 -14.92 7.22 -4.42
#